data_AF-A0A947AGC3-F1
#
_entry.id   AF-A0A947AGC3-F1
#
_cell.length_a   1.000
_cell.length_b   1.000
_cell.length_c   1.000
_cell.angle_alpha   90.00
_cell.angle_beta   90.00
_cell.angle_gamma   90.00
#
_symmetry.space_group_name_H-M   'P 1'
#
loop_
_entity.id
_entity.type
_entity.pdbx_description
1 polymer ?
#
loop_
_entity_poly.entity_id
_entity_poly.type
_entity_poly.pdbx_seq_one_letter_code
_entity_poly.pdbx_strand_id
1 'polypeptide(L)' 'HKDGLTIVPLMIYFNEKNLAKVSIAIAKGKKLHDKRADLKAKTLNREAQQAMKNRE' A
#
# COMPACT_ATOMS: atom_id res chain seq x y z
N HIS A 1 -2.16 26.19 -4.59
CA HIS A 1 -2.71 24.88 -5.01
C HIS A 1 -2.56 23.93 -3.83
N LYS A 2 -3.66 23.46 -3.23
CA LYS A 2 -3.59 22.52 -2.08
C LYS A 2 -3.16 21.16 -2.63
N ASP A 3 -1.96 20.71 -2.26
CA ASP A 3 -1.51 19.35 -2.56
C ASP A 3 -2.57 18.34 -2.07
N GLY A 4 -3.04 17.48 -2.97
CA GLY A 4 -4.08 16.48 -2.70
C GLY A 4 -3.62 15.41 -1.71
N LEU A 5 -3.58 15.78 -0.43
CA LEU A 5 -3.27 14.94 0.70
C LEU A 5 -4.58 14.32 1.23
N THR A 6 -4.55 13.04 1.53
CA THR A 6 -5.69 12.27 2.03
C THR A 6 -5.31 11.63 3.38
N ILE A 7 -6.23 11.69 4.34
CA ILE A 7 -6.07 11.00 5.62
C ILE A 7 -6.51 9.54 5.43
N VAL A 8 -5.67 8.61 5.87
CA VAL A 8 -5.94 7.18 5.81
C VAL A 8 -5.75 6.54 7.20
N PRO A 9 -6.65 5.64 7.62
CA PRO A 9 -6.45 4.85 8.82
C PRO A 9 -5.38 3.78 8.55
N LEU A 10 -4.44 3.62 9.48
CA LEU A 10 -3.41 2.58 9.43
C LEU A 10 -3.82 1.34 10.22
N MET A 11 -4.26 1.54 11.47
CA MET A 11 -4.62 0.45 12.37
C MET A 11 -5.59 0.93 13.45
N ILE A 12 -6.45 0.02 13.89
CA ILE A 12 -7.33 0.19 15.05
C ILE A 12 -6.75 -0.64 16.19
N TYR A 13 -6.61 -0.05 17.37
CA TYR A 13 -6.07 -0.71 18.55
C TYR A 13 -6.79 -0.28 19.81
N PHE A 14 -6.86 -1.15 20.81
CA PHE A 14 -7.32 -0.78 22.15
C PHE A 14 -6.12 -0.29 22.96
N ASN A 15 -6.28 0.83 23.66
CA ASN A 15 -5.24 1.31 24.57
C ASN A 15 -5.39 0.70 25.97
N GLU A 16 -4.44 1.02 26.86
CA GLU A 16 -4.41 0.54 28.25
C GLU A 16 -5.69 0.87 29.06
N LYS A 17 -6.48 1.85 28.61
CA LYS A 17 -7.77 2.24 29.22
C LYS A 17 -8.97 1.55 28.56
N ASN A 18 -8.74 0.49 27.76
CA ASN A 18 -9.75 -0.22 26.97
C ASN A 18 -10.53 0.66 25.98
N LEU A 19 -9.96 1.78 25.53
CA LEU A 19 -10.60 2.62 24.51
C LEU A 19 -10.05 2.27 23.13
N ALA A 20 -10.95 2.10 22.16
CA ALA A 20 -10.60 1.95 20.76
C ALA A 20 -9.99 3.25 20.22
N LYS A 21 -8.78 3.15 19.68
CA LYS A 21 -8.04 4.23 19.02
C LYS A 21 -7.73 3.82 17.59
N VAL A 22 -7.68 4.83 16.72
CA VAL A 22 -7.28 4.66 15.32
C VAL A 22 -5.99 5.44 15.10
N SER A 23 -4.96 4.75 14.63
CA SER A 23 -3.77 5.41 14.10
C SER A 23 -4.07 5.88 12.69
N ILE A 24 -3.83 7.16 12.41
CA ILE A 24 -4.06 7.78 11.10
C ILE A 24 -2.76 8.30 10.51
N ALA A 25 -2.64 8.26 9.19
CA ALA A 25 -1.54 8.85 8.45
C ALA A 25 -2.04 9.75 7.33
N ILE A 26 -1.18 10.67 6.91
CA ILE A 26 -1.41 11.53 5.75
C ILE A 26 -0.68 10.90 4.57
N ALA A 27 -1.43 10.61 3.50
CA ALA A 27 -0.90 10.02 2.28
C ALA A 27 -1.15 10.93 1.08
N LYS A 28 -0.26 10.86 0.08
CA LYS A 28 -0.47 11.46 -1.24
C LYS A 28 -0.65 10.33 -2.26
N GLY A 29 -1.67 10.42 -3.10
CA GLY A 29 -1.87 9.46 -4.18
C GLY A 29 -0.68 9.45 -5.15
N LYS A 30 -0.20 8.26 -5.53
CA LYS A 30 0.85 8.13 -6.56
C LYS A 30 0.41 8.73 -7.89
N LYS A 31 1.34 9.38 -8.60
CA LYS A 31 1.11 9.88 -9.96
C LYS A 31 0.85 8.71 -10.91
N LEU A 32 0.09 8.97 -11.97
CA LEU A 32 -0.36 7.94 -12.92
C LEU A 32 0.82 7.25 -13.64
N HIS A 33 1.89 7.99 -13.88
CA HIS A 33 3.15 7.47 -14.42
C HIS A 33 3.77 6.41 -13.50
N ASP A 34 3.91 6.73 -12.20
CA ASP A 34 4.54 5.84 -11.22
C ASP A 34 3.74 4.55 -11.02
N LYS A 35 2.40 4.65 -11.10
CA LYS A 35 1.52 3.45 -11.08
C LYS A 35 1.80 2.50 -12.24
N ARG A 36 2.11 3.00 -13.45
CA ARG A 36 2.41 2.14 -14.60
C ARG A 36 3.72 1.38 -14.40
N ALA A 37 4.76 2.05 -13.89
CA ALA A 37 6.03 1.42 -13.58
C ALA A 37 5.88 0.33 -12.51
N ASP A 38 5.15 0.63 -11.42
CA ASP A 38 4.87 -0.35 -10.35
C ASP A 38 4.08 -1.55 -10.86
N LEU A 39 3.04 -1.33 -11.67
CA LEU A 39 2.22 -2.41 -12.23
C LEU A 39 3.07 -3.34 -13.09
N LYS A 40 3.94 -2.78 -13.95
CA LYS A 40 4.86 -3.58 -14.76
C LYS A 40 5.81 -4.40 -13.89
N ALA A 41 6.43 -3.78 -12.88
CA ALA A 41 7.33 -4.47 -11.95
C ALA A 41 6.62 -5.59 -11.17
N LYS A 42 5.38 -5.36 -10.73
CA LYS A 42 4.58 -6.34 -9.99
C LYS A 42 4.18 -7.53 -10.87
N THR A 43 3.83 -7.29 -12.13
CA THR A 43 3.55 -8.36 -13.10
C THR A 43 4.78 -9.21 -13.36
N LEU A 44 5.93 -8.59 -13.64
CA LEU A 44 7.19 -9.31 -13.89
C LEU A 44 7.61 -10.17 -12.69
N ASN A 45 7.50 -9.62 -11.46
CA ASN A 45 7.79 -10.40 -10.25
C ASN A 45 6.85 -11.59 -10.07
N ARG A 46 5.56 -11.42 -10.38
CA ARG A 46 4.57 -12.52 -10.31
C ARG A 46 4.87 -13.61 -11.33
N GLU A 47 5.21 -13.24 -12.56
CA GLU A 47 5.59 -14.18 -13.62
C GLU A 47 6.87 -14.95 -13.27
N ALA A 48 7.89 -14.25 -12.74
CA ALA A 48 9.12 -14.89 -12.26
C ALA A 48 8.85 -15.90 -11.14
N GLN A 49 8.03 -15.54 -10.15
CA GLN A 49 7.62 -16.44 -9.07
C GLN A 49 6.87 -17.67 -9.60
N GLN A 50 5.96 -17.49 -10.55
CA GLN A 50 5.21 -18.59 -11.17
C GLN A 50 6.13 -19.53 -11.94
N ALA A 51 7.09 -19.00 -12.69
CA ALA A 51 8.06 -19.77 -13.46
C ALA A 51 9.02 -20.58 -12.57
N MET A 52 9.41 -20.04 -11.41
CA MET A 52 10.20 -20.77 -10.42
C MET A 52 9.38 -21.91 -9.80
N LYS A 53 8.13 -21.65 -9.42
CA LYS A 53 7.24 -22.65 -8.80
C LYS A 53 6.90 -23.81 -9.75
N ASN A 54 6.79 -23.57 -11.05
CA ASN A 54 6.48 -24.61 -12.04
C ASN A 54 7.71 -25.46 -12.42
N ARG A 55 8.90 -25.13 -11.92
CA ARG A 55 10.16 -25.85 -12.18
C ARG A 55 10.55 -26.81 -11.04
N GLU A 56 9.78 -26.83 -9.95
CA GLU A 56 9.85 -27.83 -8.87
C GLU A 56 8.77 -28.90 -9.10
#